data_AF-A0A7C3XUA6-F1
#
_entry.id   AF-A0A7C3XUA6-F1
#
_cell.length_a   1.000
_cell.length_b   1.000
_cell.length_c   1.000
_cell.angle_alpha   90.00
_cell.angle_beta   90.00
_cell.angle_gamma   90.00
#
_symmetry.space_group_name_H-M   'P 1'
#
loop_
_entity.id
_entity.type
_entity.pdbx_description
1 polymer ?
#
loop_
_entity_poly.entity_id
_entity_poly.type
_entity_poly.pdbx_seq_one_letter_code
_entity_poly.pdbx_strand_id
1 'polypeptide(L)'
;MKIRKISMYFLVMLCALMLFAVMSYGRDGVRVSKKQLSVEPSKHPICNMMKGEKWKMLSGSAHFARSLICGNRVALESKLRKPIPGNPAIIPGLIVNDPQMDDIADQTTQSQPTIVKDPTHGTMVIMYNDSGDFDYGETSSIYGYSISTDNGATWTDMGPVPAPQGNWNLGGGGLAYHEASGKIYFVSMLCSSVSCAYEKLLVGQSTDGGFTWSQLSNIAPLGEWDKPFIWVDNTGGACDGYVYVVATDFISAPAIKFIRSTDGGQTWDNPVVINAGHENCDTGAFPRVASDGTIYVAWEDFGCIQPGDMTGIEMVKSTDCGATWSNINVVSTITQIQDPEATFECGIPALKGKIRVNDYPFLGINPADSSQLYVVFNSDPDGDINVGDHSDVFFTKSTDGGSTWSAPLR
;
A
#
# COMPACT_ATOMS: atom_id res chain seq x y z
N MET A 1 -20.88 -7.34 29.00
CA MET A 1 -20.41 -5.96 28.72
C MET A 1 -20.40 -5.82 27.20
N LYS A 2 -21.30 -5.02 26.61
CA LYS A 2 -21.52 -4.96 25.15
C LYS A 2 -20.31 -4.27 24.49
N ILE A 3 -19.52 -5.03 23.72
CA ILE A 3 -18.51 -4.51 22.81
C ILE A 3 -19.26 -3.70 21.75
N ARG A 4 -19.12 -2.37 21.78
CA ARG A 4 -19.66 -1.49 20.74
C ARG A 4 -18.82 -1.70 19.49
N LYS A 5 -19.47 -2.07 18.38
CA LYS A 5 -18.90 -1.97 17.03
C LYS A 5 -18.34 -0.56 16.86
N ILE A 6 -17.01 -0.43 16.84
CA ILE A 6 -16.35 0.77 16.35
C ILE A 6 -16.45 0.64 14.83
N SER A 7 -17.37 1.40 14.24
CA SER A 7 -17.46 1.50 12.78
C SER A 7 -16.21 2.20 12.24
N MET A 8 -15.78 1.82 11.04
CA MET A 8 -14.67 2.39 10.26
C MET A 8 -14.73 3.93 10.16
N TYR A 9 -15.90 4.54 10.41
CA TYR A 9 -16.05 5.98 10.69
C TYR A 9 -15.04 6.52 11.72
N PHE A 10 -14.62 5.74 12.72
CA PHE A 10 -13.66 6.18 13.74
C PHE A 10 -12.21 6.23 13.21
N LEU A 11 -11.86 5.42 12.19
CA LEU A 11 -10.51 5.38 11.62
C LEU A 11 -10.27 6.52 10.62
N VAL A 12 -11.28 6.81 9.78
CA VAL A 12 -11.30 8.01 8.93
C VAL A 12 -11.38 9.27 9.81
N MET A 13 -12.11 9.21 10.93
CA MET A 13 -12.15 10.30 11.90
C MET A 13 -10.86 10.44 12.70
N LEU A 14 -10.01 9.42 12.86
CA LEU A 14 -8.71 9.57 13.52
C LEU A 14 -7.68 10.29 12.63
N CYS A 15 -7.74 10.11 11.31
CA CYS A 15 -7.04 10.99 10.36
C CYS A 15 -7.63 12.41 10.39
N ALA A 16 -8.95 12.57 10.55
CA ALA A 16 -9.59 13.88 10.67
C ALA A 16 -9.46 14.54 12.07
N LEU A 17 -9.18 13.81 13.14
CA LEU A 17 -9.07 14.34 14.51
C LEU A 17 -7.67 14.86 14.83
N MET A 18 -6.65 14.52 14.02
CA MET A 18 -5.39 15.28 14.03
C MET A 18 -5.55 16.72 13.50
N LEU A 19 -6.71 17.11 12.94
CA LEU A 19 -6.99 18.47 12.45
C LEU A 19 -7.44 19.50 13.49
N PHE A 20 -7.59 19.18 14.78
CA PHE A 20 -7.91 20.21 15.79
C PHE A 20 -6.71 21.01 16.33
N ALA A 21 -5.49 20.76 15.84
CA ALA A 21 -4.29 21.44 16.35
C ALA A 21 -3.82 22.68 15.56
N VAL A 22 -4.41 23.03 14.40
CA VAL A 22 -3.91 24.17 13.60
C VAL A 22 -5.04 24.99 12.97
N MET A 23 -5.64 25.89 13.75
CA MET A 23 -6.43 27.01 13.22
C MET A 23 -5.84 28.35 13.68
N SER A 24 -5.11 29.02 12.78
CA SER A 24 -5.05 30.47 12.71
C SER A 24 -4.64 30.89 11.29
N TYR A 25 -5.60 31.27 10.45
CA TYR A 25 -5.35 31.88 9.16
C TYR A 25 -5.02 33.37 9.38
N GLY A 26 -3.83 33.81 8.93
CA GLY A 26 -3.51 35.23 8.75
C GLY A 26 -3.98 35.71 7.38
N ARG A 27 -4.25 37.00 7.24
CA ARG A 27 -4.92 37.67 6.10
C ARG A 27 -4.24 37.53 4.72
N ASP A 28 -3.04 36.95 4.62
CA ASP A 28 -2.22 36.96 3.40
C ASP A 28 -1.99 35.57 2.80
N GLY A 29 -2.83 34.57 3.11
CA GLY A 29 -2.77 33.25 2.46
C GLY A 29 -1.58 32.35 2.82
N VAL A 30 -0.64 32.82 3.64
CA VAL A 30 0.47 32.00 4.18
C VAL A 30 0.10 31.45 5.56
N ARG A 31 -0.04 30.13 5.70
CA ARG A 31 -0.05 29.48 7.03
C ARG A 31 1.37 29.41 7.58
N VAL A 32 1.71 30.34 8.46
CA VAL A 32 2.90 30.24 9.32
C VAL A 32 2.47 29.60 10.64
N SER A 33 2.84 28.33 10.88
CA SER A 33 2.82 27.83 12.25
C SER A 33 3.86 28.63 13.05
N LYS A 34 3.40 29.44 14.01
CA LYS A 34 4.27 30.18 14.95
C LYS A 34 4.71 29.31 16.14
N LYS A 35 4.57 27.98 16.02
CA LYS A 35 4.87 27.07 17.12
C LYS A 35 6.34 26.68 17.06
N GLN A 36 7.18 27.42 17.77
CA GLN A 36 8.53 26.96 18.09
C GLN A 36 8.39 25.98 19.25
N LEU A 37 8.74 24.70 19.05
CA LEU A 37 8.81 23.77 20.16
C LEU A 37 9.89 24.26 21.12
N SER A 38 9.61 24.31 22.42
CA SER A 38 10.53 24.72 23.47
C SER A 38 11.59 23.63 23.71
N VAL A 39 12.39 23.35 22.69
CA VAL A 39 13.41 22.31 22.68
C VAL A 39 14.69 22.95 22.21
N GLU A 40 15.79 22.70 22.92
CA GLU A 40 17.10 23.23 22.55
C GLU A 40 17.58 22.55 21.25
N PRO A 41 17.66 23.27 20.11
CA PRO A 41 17.90 22.63 18.81
C PRO A 41 19.23 21.86 18.74
N SER A 42 20.23 22.31 19.48
CA SER A 42 21.57 21.69 19.58
C SER A 42 21.56 20.32 20.28
N LYS A 43 20.48 19.97 20.99
CA LYS A 43 20.37 18.75 21.79
C LYS A 43 19.39 17.72 21.21
N HIS A 44 18.60 18.09 20.20
CA HIS A 44 17.61 17.16 19.63
C HIS A 44 18.26 16.21 18.60
N PRO A 45 18.12 14.88 18.73
CA PRO A 45 18.75 13.90 17.83
C PRO A 45 18.45 14.12 16.34
N ILE A 46 17.24 14.60 16.02
CA ILE A 46 16.83 14.90 14.63
C ILE A 46 17.67 16.02 13.99
N CYS A 47 18.17 16.97 14.80
CA CYS A 47 19.05 18.04 14.32
C CYS A 47 20.48 17.54 14.12
N ASN A 48 20.88 16.44 14.78
CA ASN A 48 22.18 15.78 14.61
C ASN A 48 22.21 14.76 13.46
N MET A 49 21.04 14.32 12.98
CA MET A 49 20.89 13.53 11.74
C MET A 49 21.43 14.25 10.48
N MET A 50 21.79 15.53 10.63
CA MET A 50 22.45 16.42 9.66
C MET A 50 23.88 16.02 9.27
N LYS A 51 24.51 15.04 9.92
CA LYS A 51 25.83 14.56 9.50
C LYS A 51 25.68 13.64 8.28
N GLY A 52 25.46 14.24 7.11
CA GLY A 52 25.40 13.55 5.81
C GLY A 52 24.13 13.83 5.01
N GLU A 53 23.91 13.09 3.93
CA GLU A 53 22.78 13.29 3.00
C GLU A 53 21.47 12.59 3.43
N LYS A 54 21.50 11.79 4.50
CA LYS A 54 20.36 10.96 4.95
C LYS A 54 19.10 11.75 5.30
N TRP A 55 19.23 13.02 5.70
CA TRP A 55 18.07 13.87 5.98
C TRP A 55 17.18 14.08 4.75
N LYS A 56 17.70 13.91 3.54
CA LYS A 56 16.92 14.02 2.29
C LYS A 56 15.91 12.89 2.14
N MET A 57 16.10 11.76 2.82
CA MET A 57 15.25 10.57 2.76
C MET A 57 14.12 10.58 3.80
N LEU A 58 13.95 11.69 4.52
CA LEU A 58 12.87 11.82 5.49
C LEU A 58 11.53 11.97 4.76
N SER A 59 10.44 11.47 5.36
CA SER A 59 9.09 11.86 4.93
C SER A 59 8.92 13.37 5.05
N GLY A 60 8.01 13.98 4.29
CA GLY A 60 7.83 15.44 4.41
C GLY A 60 7.33 15.87 5.80
N SER A 61 6.58 15.01 6.51
CA SER A 61 6.26 15.19 7.94
C SER A 61 7.52 15.26 8.84
N ALA A 62 8.53 14.42 8.59
CA ALA A 62 9.80 14.47 9.31
C ALA A 62 10.68 15.66 8.89
N HIS A 63 10.61 16.10 7.62
CA HIS A 63 11.22 17.35 7.17
C HIS A 63 10.61 18.58 7.87
N PHE A 64 9.30 18.60 8.08
CA PHE A 64 8.63 19.69 8.77
C PHE A 64 8.85 19.68 10.28
N ALA A 65 8.76 18.52 10.93
CA ALA A 65 9.13 18.37 12.33
C ALA A 65 10.56 18.90 12.55
N ARG A 66 11.49 18.56 11.65
CA ARG A 66 12.84 19.14 11.63
C ARG A 66 12.82 20.67 11.46
N SER A 67 12.03 21.22 10.53
CA SER A 67 11.95 22.68 10.31
C SER A 67 11.48 23.43 11.57
N LEU A 68 10.55 22.84 12.33
CA LEU A 68 10.03 23.36 13.59
C LEU A 68 11.04 23.27 14.74
N ILE A 69 11.78 22.16 14.83
CA ILE A 69 12.70 21.87 15.92
C ILE A 69 14.07 22.56 15.70
N CYS A 70 14.56 22.60 14.46
CA CYS A 70 15.91 23.04 14.14
C CYS A 70 15.98 24.47 13.55
N GLY A 71 14.85 25.14 13.30
CA GLY A 71 14.79 26.57 12.98
C GLY A 71 15.17 26.98 11.55
N ASN A 72 15.48 26.05 10.65
CA ASN A 72 15.84 26.34 9.25
C ASN A 72 14.63 26.11 8.32
N ARG A 73 13.89 27.17 8.00
CA ARG A 73 12.93 27.19 6.89
C ARG A 73 13.72 27.33 5.59
N VAL A 74 13.75 26.29 4.76
CA VAL A 74 14.32 26.38 3.40
C VAL A 74 13.21 26.91 2.49
N ALA A 75 13.44 28.03 1.81
CA ALA A 75 12.60 28.47 0.70
C ALA A 75 12.86 27.56 -0.50
N LEU A 76 11.81 27.01 -1.10
CA LEU A 76 11.89 25.98 -2.13
C LEU A 76 11.75 26.62 -3.52
N GLU A 77 12.83 26.57 -4.30
CA GLU A 77 12.76 26.68 -5.76
C GLU A 77 12.51 25.28 -6.33
N SER A 78 11.54 25.15 -7.23
CA SER A 78 11.26 23.88 -7.94
C SER A 78 12.50 23.40 -8.69
N LYS A 79 13.02 22.22 -8.32
CA LYS A 79 14.19 21.63 -8.97
C LYS A 79 13.81 20.33 -9.67
N LEU A 80 13.75 20.38 -11.00
CA LEU A 80 14.00 19.21 -11.84
C LEU A 80 15.32 18.56 -11.41
N ARG A 81 15.27 17.35 -10.83
CA ARG A 81 16.50 16.60 -10.55
C ARG A 81 16.94 15.89 -11.82
N LYS A 82 17.93 16.46 -12.49
CA LYS A 82 18.60 15.86 -13.65
C LYS A 82 19.85 15.09 -13.17
N PRO A 83 20.04 13.82 -13.55
CA PRO A 83 21.35 13.18 -13.58
C PRO A 83 22.19 13.86 -14.65
N ILE A 84 23.50 13.81 -14.45
CA ILE A 84 24.47 14.22 -15.46
C ILE A 84 24.41 13.20 -16.59
N PRO A 85 24.12 13.59 -17.85
CA PRO A 85 24.06 12.65 -18.96
C PRO A 85 25.40 11.91 -19.13
N GLY A 86 25.35 10.58 -19.23
CA GLY A 86 26.48 9.77 -19.72
C GLY A 86 27.16 8.82 -18.72
N ASN A 87 26.65 8.63 -17.51
CA ASN A 87 27.18 7.61 -16.59
C ASN A 87 26.03 6.85 -15.91
N PRO A 88 25.88 5.53 -16.08
CA PRO A 88 24.96 4.71 -15.28
C PRO A 88 25.56 4.55 -13.88
N ALA A 89 25.73 5.66 -13.17
CA ALA A 89 26.01 5.60 -11.76
C ALA A 89 24.68 5.17 -11.10
N ILE A 90 24.69 4.02 -10.43
CA ILE A 90 23.76 3.76 -9.32
C ILE A 90 23.91 4.97 -8.40
N ILE A 91 22.96 5.90 -8.42
CA ILE A 91 22.95 7.05 -7.50
C ILE A 91 22.27 6.53 -6.23
N PRO A 92 23.00 6.33 -5.11
CA PRO A 92 22.36 6.02 -3.84
C PRO A 92 21.45 7.20 -3.47
N GLY A 93 20.16 6.95 -3.27
CA GLY A 93 19.21 7.97 -2.80
C GLY A 93 18.51 8.81 -3.89
N LEU A 94 18.28 8.26 -5.08
CA LEU A 94 17.28 8.82 -6.00
C LEU A 94 15.89 8.67 -5.37
N ILE A 95 15.29 9.80 -5.03
CA ILE A 95 13.95 9.87 -4.47
C ILE A 95 13.00 10.09 -5.64
N VAL A 96 12.01 9.21 -5.77
CA VAL A 96 11.07 9.21 -6.89
C VAL A 96 9.89 10.14 -6.62
N ASN A 97 9.48 10.23 -5.36
CA ASN A 97 8.47 11.11 -4.81
C ASN A 97 9.17 12.27 -4.08
N ASP A 98 9.39 13.44 -4.70
CA ASP A 98 10.18 14.49 -4.04
C ASP A 98 9.33 15.21 -2.95
N PRO A 99 9.54 14.95 -1.65
CA PRO A 99 8.69 15.54 -0.60
C PRO A 99 8.92 17.06 -0.46
N GLN A 100 9.91 17.59 -1.20
CA GLN A 100 10.15 19.03 -1.33
C GLN A 100 9.20 19.70 -2.32
N MET A 101 8.46 18.95 -3.13
CA MET A 101 7.39 19.46 -3.99
C MET A 101 6.04 19.47 -3.27
N ASP A 102 5.95 18.88 -2.08
CA ASP A 102 4.73 18.88 -1.29
C ASP A 102 4.42 20.29 -0.74
N ASP A 103 3.24 20.82 -1.04
CA ASP A 103 2.80 22.12 -0.56
C ASP A 103 2.21 22.09 0.87
N ILE A 104 2.03 20.90 1.47
CA ILE A 104 1.41 20.69 2.78
C ILE A 104 2.43 20.14 3.80
N ALA A 105 3.00 21.04 4.59
CA ALA A 105 4.16 20.72 5.41
C ALA A 105 3.94 19.65 6.52
N ASP A 106 2.73 19.34 6.97
CA ASP A 106 2.53 18.49 8.18
C ASP A 106 1.76 17.19 7.92
N GLN A 107 1.49 16.84 6.66
CA GLN A 107 0.61 15.71 6.33
C GLN A 107 1.12 14.86 5.17
N THR A 108 2.38 14.98 4.75
CA THR A 108 2.85 14.24 3.58
C THR A 108 3.36 12.87 3.97
N THR A 109 2.61 11.88 3.50
CA THR A 109 2.91 10.46 3.60
C THR A 109 3.10 9.95 2.19
N GLN A 110 4.28 9.39 1.94
CA GLN A 110 4.51 8.58 0.76
C GLN A 110 4.61 7.13 1.19
N SER A 111 3.56 6.38 0.88
CA SER A 111 3.37 5.00 1.33
C SER A 111 2.73 4.15 0.24
N GLN A 112 2.76 2.84 0.42
CA GLN A 112 2.20 1.87 -0.52
C GLN A 112 2.73 2.04 -1.96
N PRO A 113 4.06 2.16 -2.16
CA PRO A 113 4.60 2.26 -3.50
C PRO A 113 4.44 0.94 -4.26
N THR A 114 4.10 1.04 -5.54
CA THR A 114 4.03 -0.08 -6.47
C THR A 114 4.69 0.34 -7.77
N ILE A 115 5.42 -0.55 -8.42
CA ILE A 115 6.20 -0.23 -9.62
C ILE A 115 6.04 -1.33 -10.67
N VAL A 116 5.92 -0.92 -11.94
CA VAL A 116 5.98 -1.81 -13.09
C VAL A 116 7.00 -1.30 -14.10
N LYS A 117 7.56 -2.24 -14.85
CA LYS A 117 8.36 -1.94 -16.04
C LYS A 117 7.54 -2.31 -17.25
N ASP A 118 7.49 -1.42 -18.23
CA ASP A 118 6.87 -1.63 -19.53
C ASP A 118 7.95 -1.61 -20.62
N PRO A 119 8.46 -2.79 -21.02
CA PRO A 119 9.44 -2.88 -22.10
C PRO A 119 8.88 -2.49 -23.47
N THR A 120 7.57 -2.55 -23.68
CA THR A 120 6.92 -2.22 -24.96
C THR A 120 7.08 -0.74 -25.28
N HIS A 121 6.92 0.11 -24.26
CA HIS A 121 7.08 1.56 -24.38
C HIS A 121 8.43 2.07 -23.87
N GLY A 122 9.25 1.21 -23.27
CA GLY A 122 10.53 1.58 -22.68
C GLY A 122 10.39 2.42 -21.41
N THR A 123 9.29 2.26 -20.67
CA THR A 123 9.00 3.04 -19.47
C THR A 123 9.06 2.20 -18.19
N MET A 124 9.21 2.89 -17.06
CA MET A 124 8.86 2.36 -15.74
C MET A 124 7.86 3.31 -15.11
N VAL A 125 6.84 2.77 -14.46
CA VAL A 125 5.78 3.53 -13.80
C VAL A 125 5.75 3.13 -12.34
N ILE A 126 5.80 4.10 -11.46
CA ILE A 126 5.65 3.90 -10.02
C ILE A 126 4.51 4.76 -9.51
N MET A 127 3.65 4.17 -8.70
CA MET A 127 2.56 4.85 -8.00
C MET A 127 2.82 4.80 -6.51
N TYR A 128 2.33 5.80 -5.80
CA TYR A 128 2.47 5.94 -4.36
C TYR A 128 1.35 6.81 -3.81
N ASN A 129 1.03 6.62 -2.54
CA ASN A 129 0.21 7.61 -1.86
C ASN A 129 0.99 8.94 -1.83
N ASP A 130 0.32 10.02 -2.20
CA ASP A 130 0.84 11.37 -2.24
C ASP A 130 -0.19 12.32 -1.65
N SER A 131 -0.11 12.50 -0.33
CA SER A 131 -0.99 13.43 0.37
C SER A 131 -0.54 14.90 0.26
N GLY A 132 0.58 15.19 -0.41
CA GLY A 132 1.02 16.55 -0.72
C GLY A 132 0.13 17.22 -1.76
N ASP A 133 -0.32 16.45 -2.74
CA ASP A 133 -1.22 16.86 -3.83
C ASP A 133 -2.71 16.78 -3.46
N PHE A 134 -3.02 16.36 -2.23
CA PHE A 134 -4.41 16.24 -1.79
C PHE A 134 -4.95 17.58 -1.29
N ASP A 135 -5.72 18.25 -2.15
CA ASP A 135 -6.59 19.35 -1.74
C ASP A 135 -7.95 18.81 -1.25
N TYR A 136 -8.67 19.50 -0.39
CA TYR A 136 -10.05 19.13 -0.01
C TYR A 136 -11.11 19.60 -1.02
N GLY A 137 -10.68 19.89 -2.26
CA GLY A 137 -11.50 20.32 -3.39
C GLY A 137 -12.32 19.20 -4.06
N GLU A 138 -12.91 19.52 -5.23
CA GLU A 138 -13.88 18.64 -5.90
C GLU A 138 -13.27 17.50 -6.74
N THR A 139 -11.94 17.42 -6.86
CA THR A 139 -11.22 16.48 -7.76
C THR A 139 -9.88 16.00 -7.17
N SER A 140 -9.92 15.51 -5.94
CA SER A 140 -8.72 15.27 -5.15
C SER A 140 -8.22 13.83 -5.26
N SER A 141 -6.91 13.65 -5.34
CA SER A 141 -6.28 12.33 -5.32
C SER A 141 -5.16 12.34 -4.30
N ILE A 142 -5.14 11.35 -3.40
CA ILE A 142 -3.94 11.04 -2.61
C ILE A 142 -3.06 10.01 -3.33
N TYR A 143 -3.28 9.76 -4.63
CA TYR A 143 -2.51 8.78 -5.39
C TYR A 143 -1.77 9.48 -6.51
N GLY A 144 -0.46 9.61 -6.34
CA GLY A 144 0.47 10.20 -7.30
C GLY A 144 1.24 9.13 -8.06
N TYR A 145 1.85 9.52 -9.17
CA TYR A 145 2.67 8.61 -9.95
C TYR A 145 3.81 9.32 -10.68
N SER A 146 4.87 8.57 -10.93
CA SER A 146 6.04 9.03 -11.67
C SER A 146 6.40 8.06 -12.79
N ILE A 147 6.98 8.59 -13.88
CA ILE A 147 7.44 7.82 -15.03
C ILE A 147 8.94 7.98 -15.23
N SER A 148 9.63 6.88 -15.48
CA SER A 148 10.98 6.86 -16.01
C SER A 148 11.00 6.37 -17.46
N THR A 149 11.85 6.98 -18.28
CA THR A 149 12.09 6.59 -19.69
C THR A 149 13.53 6.11 -19.93
N ASP A 150 14.31 5.98 -18.87
CA ASP A 150 15.74 5.69 -18.91
C ASP A 150 16.15 4.61 -17.89
N ASN A 151 15.27 3.62 -17.70
CA ASN A 151 15.43 2.48 -16.78
C ASN A 151 15.65 2.91 -15.32
N GLY A 152 14.94 3.93 -14.87
CA GLY A 152 14.93 4.39 -13.48
C GLY A 152 16.05 5.36 -13.12
N ALA A 153 16.83 5.85 -14.09
CA ALA A 153 17.88 6.84 -13.84
C ALA A 153 17.29 8.24 -13.57
N THR A 154 16.18 8.58 -14.24
CA THR A 154 15.33 9.75 -13.97
C THR A 154 13.88 9.37 -13.80
N TRP A 155 13.18 10.21 -13.05
CA TRP A 155 11.75 10.14 -12.84
C TRP A 155 11.13 11.50 -13.11
N THR A 156 10.06 11.51 -13.87
CA THR A 156 9.17 12.66 -14.04
C THR A 156 7.98 12.43 -13.15
N ASP A 157 7.76 13.34 -12.20
CA ASP A 157 6.52 13.38 -11.43
C ASP A 157 5.38 13.80 -12.35
N MET A 158 4.36 12.95 -12.43
CA MET A 158 3.18 13.16 -13.26
C MET A 158 2.02 13.75 -12.46
N GLY A 159 2.22 13.97 -11.16
CA GLY A 159 1.22 14.48 -10.23
C GLY A 159 0.13 13.44 -9.92
N PRO A 160 -1.07 13.90 -9.52
CA PRO A 160 -2.13 13.02 -9.09
C PRO A 160 -2.75 12.24 -10.27
N VAL A 161 -3.09 10.98 -10.01
CA VAL A 161 -4.00 10.22 -10.88
C VAL A 161 -5.38 10.91 -10.87
N PRO A 162 -5.92 11.34 -12.03
CA PRO A 162 -7.18 12.08 -12.07
C PRO A 162 -8.35 11.29 -11.49
N ALA A 163 -9.06 11.88 -10.53
CA ALA A 163 -10.34 11.36 -10.02
C ALA A 163 -11.51 11.94 -10.85
N PRO A 164 -12.57 11.15 -11.14
CA PRO A 164 -13.80 11.68 -11.72
C PRO A 164 -14.37 12.83 -10.87
N GLN A 165 -14.93 13.86 -11.52
CA GLN A 165 -15.48 15.04 -10.82
C GLN A 165 -16.43 14.67 -9.68
N GLY A 166 -16.28 15.33 -8.53
CA GLY A 166 -17.07 15.08 -7.32
C GLY A 166 -16.68 13.81 -6.58
N ASN A 167 -15.52 13.22 -6.91
CA ASN A 167 -14.99 12.05 -6.25
C ASN A 167 -13.53 12.25 -5.86
N TRP A 168 -13.09 11.47 -4.89
CA TRP A 168 -11.75 11.53 -4.33
C TRP A 168 -11.06 10.19 -4.40
N ASN A 169 -9.91 10.16 -5.06
CA ASN A 169 -9.09 8.96 -5.14
C ASN A 169 -8.30 8.81 -3.84
N LEU A 170 -8.56 7.72 -3.12
CA LEU A 170 -7.94 7.37 -1.85
C LEU A 170 -6.66 6.53 -2.03
N GLY A 171 -6.23 6.27 -3.25
CA GLY A 171 -5.01 5.52 -3.54
C GLY A 171 -5.02 4.12 -2.94
N GLY A 172 -3.88 3.74 -2.37
CA GLY A 172 -3.68 2.50 -1.63
C GLY A 172 -3.69 1.20 -2.43
N GLY A 173 -3.62 1.28 -3.76
CA GLY A 173 -3.64 0.12 -4.63
C GLY A 173 -2.31 -0.28 -5.28
N GLY A 174 -2.41 -1.24 -6.20
CA GLY A 174 -1.28 -1.84 -6.92
C GLY A 174 -1.22 -1.45 -8.40
N LEU A 175 -0.08 -1.75 -9.04
CA LEU A 175 0.12 -1.71 -10.50
C LEU A 175 0.33 -3.12 -11.03
N ALA A 176 -0.15 -3.39 -12.25
CA ALA A 176 0.13 -4.62 -13.00
C ALA A 176 0.43 -4.31 -14.47
N TYR A 177 1.25 -5.15 -15.09
CA TYR A 177 1.63 -5.04 -16.50
C TYR A 177 1.27 -6.32 -17.25
N HIS A 178 0.68 -6.17 -18.42
CA HIS A 178 0.46 -7.26 -19.36
C HIS A 178 1.50 -7.21 -20.47
N GLU A 179 2.36 -8.22 -20.54
CA GLU A 179 3.50 -8.30 -21.45
C GLU A 179 3.07 -8.34 -22.91
N ALA A 180 2.09 -9.17 -23.25
CA ALA A 180 1.70 -9.38 -24.64
C ALA A 180 1.02 -8.16 -25.27
N SER A 181 0.30 -7.35 -24.49
CA SER A 181 -0.40 -6.16 -25.01
C SER A 181 0.26 -4.83 -24.66
N GLY A 182 1.30 -4.81 -23.82
CA GLY A 182 1.91 -3.56 -23.33
C GLY A 182 0.97 -2.70 -22.49
N LYS A 183 -0.04 -3.29 -21.84
CA LYS A 183 -1.03 -2.56 -21.04
C LYS A 183 -0.59 -2.48 -19.58
N ILE A 184 -0.72 -1.30 -18.99
CA ILE A 184 -0.53 -1.10 -17.55
C ILE A 184 -1.90 -0.93 -16.90
N TYR A 185 -2.12 -1.56 -15.77
CA TYR A 185 -3.33 -1.43 -14.97
C TYR A 185 -2.97 -0.93 -13.58
N PHE A 186 -3.83 -0.10 -12.99
CA PHE A 186 -3.79 0.18 -11.56
C PHE A 186 -5.15 -0.06 -10.94
N VAL A 187 -5.17 -0.35 -9.65
CA VAL A 187 -6.38 -0.34 -8.83
C VAL A 187 -6.27 0.79 -7.81
N SER A 188 -7.38 1.44 -7.47
CA SER A 188 -7.45 2.39 -6.38
C SER A 188 -8.83 2.43 -5.74
N MET A 189 -8.89 2.98 -4.53
CA MET A 189 -10.16 3.23 -3.83
C MET A 189 -10.64 4.64 -4.11
N LEU A 190 -11.95 4.84 -4.11
CA LEU A 190 -12.51 6.16 -4.39
C LEU A 190 -13.78 6.47 -3.58
N CYS A 191 -13.82 7.66 -2.99
CA CYS A 191 -14.97 8.20 -2.26
C CYS A 191 -15.77 9.18 -3.11
N SER A 192 -17.09 9.22 -2.94
CA SER A 192 -17.94 10.23 -3.58
C SER A 192 -18.26 11.44 -2.69
N SER A 193 -17.71 11.53 -1.48
CA SER A 193 -17.91 12.67 -0.57
C SER A 193 -16.89 12.76 0.57
N VAL A 194 -16.83 13.94 1.21
CA VAL A 194 -16.18 14.24 2.51
C VAL A 194 -16.42 13.22 3.61
N SER A 195 -17.63 12.67 3.69
CA SER A 195 -17.98 11.74 4.76
C SER A 195 -17.54 10.30 4.46
N CYS A 196 -17.13 10.02 3.22
CA CYS A 196 -16.84 8.71 2.65
C CYS A 196 -17.51 7.54 3.38
N ALA A 197 -18.84 7.44 3.22
CA ALA A 197 -19.59 6.39 3.91
C ALA A 197 -19.28 4.99 3.35
N TYR A 198 -18.99 4.94 2.05
CA TYR A 198 -18.61 3.73 1.31
C TYR A 198 -17.68 4.15 0.16
N GLU A 199 -16.77 3.25 -0.20
CA GLU A 199 -15.86 3.42 -1.31
C GLU A 199 -16.33 2.66 -2.55
N LYS A 200 -15.88 3.15 -3.70
CA LYS A 200 -15.79 2.41 -4.96
C LYS A 200 -14.41 1.78 -5.06
N LEU A 201 -14.33 0.65 -5.77
CA LEU A 201 -13.07 0.04 -6.15
C LEU A 201 -12.89 0.26 -7.66
N LEU A 202 -11.86 1.01 -8.04
CA LEU A 202 -11.67 1.46 -9.41
C LEU A 202 -10.44 0.85 -10.05
N VAL A 203 -10.53 0.55 -11.34
CA VAL A 203 -9.38 0.19 -12.17
C VAL A 203 -9.22 1.17 -13.31
N GLY A 204 -7.99 1.64 -13.52
CA GLY A 204 -7.57 2.42 -14.67
C GLY A 204 -6.53 1.67 -15.49
N GLN A 205 -6.47 1.97 -16.79
CA GLN A 205 -5.56 1.35 -17.75
C GLN A 205 -4.77 2.41 -18.52
N SER A 206 -3.49 2.13 -18.78
CA SER A 206 -2.67 2.87 -19.73
C SER A 206 -2.27 1.95 -20.89
N THR A 207 -2.22 2.55 -22.09
CA THR A 207 -1.79 1.90 -23.34
C THR A 207 -0.61 2.61 -23.98
N ASP A 208 -0.05 3.62 -23.29
CA ASP A 208 1.02 4.48 -23.77
C ASP A 208 2.20 4.52 -22.80
N GLY A 209 2.42 3.46 -22.03
CA GLY A 209 3.55 3.39 -21.09
C GLY A 209 3.39 4.24 -19.83
N GLY A 210 2.16 4.57 -19.46
CA GLY A 210 1.81 5.32 -18.25
C GLY A 210 1.58 6.80 -18.44
N PHE A 211 1.78 7.36 -19.63
CA PHE A 211 1.62 8.82 -19.87
C PHE A 211 0.18 9.27 -19.72
N THR A 212 -0.79 8.42 -20.08
CA THR A 212 -2.21 8.69 -19.89
C THR A 212 -2.94 7.47 -19.32
N TRP A 213 -4.03 7.76 -18.61
CA TRP A 213 -4.91 6.75 -18.01
C TRP A 213 -6.30 6.84 -18.63
N SER A 214 -6.91 5.70 -18.89
CA SER A 214 -8.30 5.56 -19.33
C SER A 214 -9.27 6.12 -18.29
N GLN A 215 -10.53 6.29 -18.68
CA GLN A 215 -11.60 6.49 -17.70
C GLN A 215 -11.62 5.32 -16.71
N LEU A 216 -11.73 5.65 -15.41
CA LEU A 216 -11.72 4.67 -14.34
C LEU A 216 -13.02 3.88 -14.31
N SER A 217 -12.90 2.55 -14.24
CA SER A 217 -14.03 1.61 -14.19
C SER A 217 -14.28 1.19 -12.75
N ASN A 218 -15.52 1.32 -12.27
CA ASN A 218 -15.91 0.75 -10.97
C ASN A 218 -16.16 -0.74 -11.10
N ILE A 219 -15.37 -1.54 -10.40
CA ILE A 219 -15.31 -3.00 -10.60
C ILE A 219 -16.15 -3.78 -9.58
N ALA A 220 -16.70 -3.09 -8.58
CA ALA A 220 -17.48 -3.72 -7.51
C ALA A 220 -18.63 -2.80 -7.04
N PRO A 221 -19.66 -3.36 -6.38
CA PRO A 221 -20.62 -2.56 -5.59
C PRO A 221 -19.91 -1.69 -4.54
N LEU A 222 -20.64 -0.71 -4.01
CA LEU A 222 -20.15 0.09 -2.88
C LEU A 222 -19.85 -0.83 -1.68
N GLY A 223 -18.68 -0.66 -1.08
CA GLY A 223 -18.18 -1.46 0.04
C GLY A 223 -17.40 -0.60 1.02
N GLU A 224 -16.79 -1.25 2.01
CA GLU A 224 -15.78 -0.65 2.88
C GLU A 224 -14.42 -1.22 2.46
N TRP A 225 -13.89 -0.77 1.31
CA TRP A 225 -12.76 -1.41 0.64
C TRP A 225 -11.43 -0.94 1.23
N ASP A 226 -10.47 -1.85 1.41
CA ASP A 226 -9.07 -1.54 1.73
C ASP A 226 -8.10 -2.56 1.13
N LYS A 227 -6.81 -2.19 1.09
CA LYS A 227 -5.70 -3.03 0.62
C LYS A 227 -5.94 -3.68 -0.75
N PRO A 228 -6.41 -2.94 -1.77
CA PRO A 228 -6.58 -3.56 -3.07
C PRO A 228 -5.21 -3.84 -3.72
N PHE A 229 -5.07 -5.02 -4.30
CA PHE A 229 -3.94 -5.39 -5.15
C PHE A 229 -4.46 -5.89 -6.49
N ILE A 230 -3.70 -5.61 -7.55
CA ILE A 230 -4.01 -6.01 -8.91
C ILE A 230 -2.87 -6.85 -9.48
N TRP A 231 -3.21 -7.85 -10.28
CA TRP A 231 -2.27 -8.67 -11.03
C TRP A 231 -2.85 -9.01 -12.40
N VAL A 232 -1.98 -9.31 -13.36
CA VAL A 232 -2.38 -9.78 -14.69
C VAL A 232 -1.71 -11.11 -14.97
N ASP A 233 -2.48 -12.03 -15.54
CA ASP A 233 -1.97 -13.29 -16.06
C ASP A 233 -1.07 -13.02 -17.29
N ASN A 234 0.17 -13.47 -17.24
CA ASN A 234 1.17 -13.35 -18.32
C ASN A 234 1.69 -14.73 -18.75
N THR A 235 0.89 -15.78 -18.58
CA THR A 235 1.33 -17.16 -18.82
C THR A 235 1.40 -17.51 -20.31
N GLY A 236 0.79 -16.72 -21.19
CA GLY A 236 0.53 -17.10 -22.58
C GLY A 236 -0.47 -18.27 -22.72
N GLY A 237 -1.09 -18.71 -21.62
CA GLY A 237 -2.05 -19.80 -21.56
C GLY A 237 -3.49 -19.36 -21.83
N ALA A 238 -4.45 -20.18 -21.41
CA ALA A 238 -5.87 -19.93 -21.65
C ALA A 238 -6.43 -18.67 -20.97
N CYS A 239 -5.71 -18.14 -19.98
CA CYS A 239 -6.13 -17.02 -19.16
C CYS A 239 -5.19 -15.82 -19.26
N ASP A 240 -4.23 -15.86 -20.18
CA ASP A 240 -3.35 -14.75 -20.49
C ASP A 240 -4.15 -13.45 -20.74
N GLY A 241 -3.73 -12.36 -20.10
CA GLY A 241 -4.42 -11.08 -20.13
C GLY A 241 -5.64 -10.96 -19.23
N TYR A 242 -6.02 -12.01 -18.48
CA TYR A 242 -7.01 -11.87 -17.42
C TYR A 242 -6.45 -11.00 -16.30
N VAL A 243 -7.29 -10.11 -15.79
CA VAL A 243 -6.91 -9.14 -14.75
C VAL A 243 -7.58 -9.56 -13.45
N TYR A 244 -6.79 -9.68 -12.40
CA TYR A 244 -7.23 -10.14 -11.09
C TYR A 244 -7.05 -9.03 -10.07
N VAL A 245 -8.09 -8.75 -9.29
CA VAL A 245 -8.05 -7.84 -8.16
C VAL A 245 -8.42 -8.60 -6.90
N VAL A 246 -7.65 -8.40 -5.84
CA VAL A 246 -8.03 -8.79 -4.48
C VAL A 246 -8.12 -7.55 -3.61
N ALA A 247 -9.05 -7.54 -2.67
CA ALA A 247 -9.20 -6.46 -1.71
C ALA A 247 -9.86 -6.98 -0.43
N THR A 248 -9.66 -6.28 0.68
CA THR A 248 -10.43 -6.48 1.91
C THR A 248 -11.72 -5.66 1.83
N ASP A 249 -12.86 -6.25 2.19
CA ASP A 249 -14.14 -5.55 2.39
C ASP A 249 -14.53 -5.61 3.87
N PHE A 250 -14.71 -4.45 4.50
CA PHE A 250 -15.02 -4.29 5.93
C PHE A 250 -16.51 -4.10 6.25
N ILE A 251 -17.40 -4.04 5.24
CA ILE A 251 -18.77 -3.51 5.40
C ILE A 251 -19.64 -4.26 6.42
N SER A 252 -19.39 -5.56 6.59
CA SER A 252 -20.12 -6.41 7.53
C SER A 252 -19.17 -7.03 8.54
N ALA A 253 -18.13 -7.69 8.02
CA ALA A 253 -16.93 -8.11 8.69
C ALA A 253 -15.81 -8.24 7.64
N PRO A 254 -14.53 -8.07 8.02
CA PRO A 254 -13.39 -8.23 7.13
C PRO A 254 -13.48 -9.53 6.32
N ALA A 255 -13.47 -9.39 5.00
CA ALA A 255 -13.50 -10.51 4.07
C ALA A 255 -12.55 -10.25 2.89
N ILE A 256 -11.81 -11.29 2.50
CA ILE A 256 -10.98 -11.22 1.29
C ILE A 256 -11.86 -11.46 0.07
N LYS A 257 -11.95 -10.45 -0.78
CA LYS A 257 -12.72 -10.48 -2.02
C LYS A 257 -11.78 -10.65 -3.21
N PHE A 258 -12.16 -11.52 -4.13
CA PHE A 258 -11.54 -11.64 -5.45
C PHE A 258 -12.51 -11.16 -6.53
N ILE A 259 -11.97 -10.43 -7.49
CA ILE A 259 -12.69 -9.86 -8.64
C ILE A 259 -11.81 -10.10 -9.87
N ARG A 260 -12.39 -10.53 -10.99
CA ARG A 260 -11.62 -10.73 -12.23
C ARG A 260 -12.27 -10.11 -13.44
N SER A 261 -11.44 -9.77 -14.41
CA SER A 261 -11.83 -9.45 -15.77
C SER A 261 -11.23 -10.48 -16.72
N THR A 262 -12.05 -10.99 -17.64
CA THR A 262 -11.66 -11.98 -18.65
C THR A 262 -11.51 -11.38 -20.05
N ASP A 263 -11.68 -10.05 -20.18
CA ASP A 263 -11.68 -9.32 -21.45
C ASP A 263 -10.71 -8.12 -21.43
N GLY A 264 -9.65 -8.22 -20.62
CA GLY A 264 -8.58 -7.22 -20.55
C GLY A 264 -8.98 -5.93 -19.83
N GLY A 265 -9.92 -6.01 -18.89
CA GLY A 265 -10.37 -4.92 -18.01
C GLY A 265 -11.62 -4.18 -18.48
N GLN A 266 -12.34 -4.69 -19.49
CA GLN A 266 -13.54 -4.02 -20.02
C GLN A 266 -14.78 -4.32 -19.17
N THR A 267 -14.94 -5.57 -18.75
CA THR A 267 -15.99 -6.02 -17.83
C THR A 267 -15.40 -6.83 -16.68
N TRP A 268 -16.13 -6.87 -15.56
CA TRP A 268 -15.68 -7.47 -14.31
C TRP A 268 -16.76 -8.37 -13.73
N ASP A 269 -16.34 -9.53 -13.23
CA ASP A 269 -17.21 -10.44 -12.48
C ASP A 269 -17.60 -9.82 -11.13
N ASN A 270 -18.72 -10.28 -10.55
CA ASN A 270 -19.09 -9.86 -9.19
C ASN A 270 -18.03 -10.35 -8.17
N PRO A 271 -17.75 -9.58 -7.10
CA PRO A 271 -16.80 -9.99 -6.07
C PRO A 271 -17.20 -11.31 -5.41
N VAL A 272 -16.25 -12.24 -5.29
CA VAL A 272 -16.40 -13.51 -4.57
C VAL A 272 -15.58 -13.50 -3.29
N VAL A 273 -16.11 -14.07 -2.20
CA VAL A 273 -15.37 -14.23 -0.94
C VAL A 273 -14.49 -15.47 -1.03
N ILE A 274 -13.18 -15.31 -0.86
CA ILE A 274 -12.21 -16.42 -1.03
C ILE A 274 -11.65 -16.95 0.29
N ASN A 275 -11.95 -16.28 1.41
CA ASN A 275 -11.74 -16.78 2.77
C ASN A 275 -13.05 -17.34 3.38
N ALA A 276 -14.00 -17.77 2.54
CA ALA A 276 -15.33 -18.19 2.99
C ALA A 276 -15.27 -19.44 3.88
N GLY A 277 -16.01 -19.42 5.00
CA GLY A 277 -16.07 -20.53 5.95
C GLY A 277 -15.01 -20.50 7.06
N HIS A 278 -14.20 -19.44 7.10
CA HIS A 278 -13.20 -19.20 8.13
C HIS A 278 -13.43 -17.86 8.85
N GLU A 279 -12.36 -17.29 9.40
CA GLU A 279 -12.33 -16.11 10.23
C GLU A 279 -12.75 -14.83 9.50
N ASN A 280 -13.44 -13.93 10.20
CA ASN A 280 -13.92 -12.67 9.63
C ASN A 280 -12.99 -11.50 10.04
N CYS A 281 -11.68 -11.74 10.03
CA CYS A 281 -10.67 -10.72 10.35
C CYS A 281 -9.48 -10.70 9.40
N ASP A 282 -9.58 -11.43 8.31
CA ASP A 282 -8.53 -11.51 7.30
C ASP A 282 -8.39 -10.17 6.56
N THR A 283 -7.14 -9.77 6.32
CA THR A 283 -6.86 -8.55 5.54
C THR A 283 -5.46 -8.59 4.90
N GLY A 284 -5.19 -7.64 3.99
CA GLY A 284 -3.88 -7.48 3.37
C GLY A 284 -3.55 -8.57 2.35
N ALA A 285 -4.56 -9.02 1.60
CA ALA A 285 -4.38 -10.07 0.61
C ALA A 285 -3.44 -9.67 -0.53
N PHE A 286 -2.63 -10.63 -0.97
CA PHE A 286 -1.61 -10.44 -1.99
C PHE A 286 -1.68 -11.54 -3.06
N PRO A 287 -1.99 -11.20 -4.33
CA PRO A 287 -2.15 -12.18 -5.39
C PRO A 287 -0.85 -12.40 -6.18
N ARG A 288 -0.63 -13.63 -6.64
CA ARG A 288 0.39 -14.02 -7.62
C ARG A 288 -0.11 -15.09 -8.57
N VAL A 289 0.39 -15.07 -9.80
CA VAL A 289 0.10 -16.09 -10.82
C VAL A 289 1.39 -16.85 -11.11
N ALA A 290 1.34 -18.17 -11.01
CA ALA A 290 2.44 -19.06 -11.35
C ALA A 290 2.53 -19.26 -12.88
N SER A 291 3.67 -19.75 -13.37
CA SER A 291 3.89 -19.98 -14.80
C SER A 291 2.92 -20.99 -15.43
N ASP A 292 2.28 -21.84 -14.63
CA ASP A 292 1.25 -22.79 -15.07
C ASP A 292 -0.19 -22.22 -15.06
N GLY A 293 -0.37 -20.94 -14.66
CA GLY A 293 -1.68 -20.29 -14.55
C GLY A 293 -2.36 -20.46 -13.20
N THR A 294 -1.73 -21.15 -12.23
CA THR A 294 -2.26 -21.22 -10.87
C THR A 294 -2.20 -19.85 -10.20
N ILE A 295 -3.34 -19.35 -9.73
CA ILE A 295 -3.44 -18.14 -8.92
C ILE A 295 -3.27 -18.53 -7.46
N TYR A 296 -2.41 -17.83 -6.74
CA TYR A 296 -2.24 -17.92 -5.30
C TYR A 296 -2.59 -16.58 -4.67
N VAL A 297 -3.35 -16.61 -3.58
CA VAL A 297 -3.66 -15.41 -2.78
C VAL A 297 -3.38 -15.73 -1.33
N ALA A 298 -2.47 -14.96 -0.72
CA ALA A 298 -2.14 -15.07 0.70
C ALA A 298 -2.56 -13.81 1.46
N TRP A 299 -2.95 -13.95 2.73
CA TRP A 299 -3.34 -12.84 3.61
C TRP A 299 -2.88 -13.06 5.04
N GLU A 300 -2.99 -12.01 5.85
CA GLU A 300 -2.86 -12.10 7.31
C GLU A 300 -4.22 -12.46 7.91
N ASP A 301 -4.21 -13.46 8.77
CA ASP A 301 -5.30 -13.86 9.66
C ASP A 301 -4.99 -13.39 11.09
N PHE A 302 -5.96 -12.72 11.71
CA PHE A 302 -5.85 -12.13 13.04
C PHE A 302 -6.35 -13.04 14.18
N GLY A 303 -6.77 -14.29 13.92
CA GLY A 303 -7.09 -15.25 14.99
C GLY A 303 -8.25 -14.77 15.88
N CYS A 304 -9.32 -14.23 15.28
CA CYS A 304 -10.29 -13.38 15.99
C CYS A 304 -11.64 -14.04 16.28
N ILE A 305 -11.89 -15.28 15.84
CA ILE A 305 -13.20 -15.92 16.05
C ILE A 305 -13.33 -16.49 17.46
N GLN A 306 -12.31 -17.16 18.00
CA GLN A 306 -12.27 -17.71 19.35
C GLN A 306 -11.04 -17.24 20.14
N PRO A 307 -11.18 -17.04 21.46
CA PRO A 307 -10.02 -16.82 22.32
C PRO A 307 -9.02 -17.97 22.21
N GLY A 308 -7.83 -17.68 21.69
CA GLY A 308 -6.76 -18.66 21.49
C GLY A 308 -6.58 -19.12 20.04
N ASP A 309 -7.41 -18.66 19.10
CA ASP A 309 -7.09 -18.77 17.68
C ASP A 309 -5.77 -18.03 17.41
N MET A 310 -4.90 -18.67 16.64
CA MET A 310 -3.56 -18.17 16.42
C MET A 310 -3.59 -17.25 15.22
N THR A 311 -3.00 -16.06 15.36
CA THR A 311 -2.68 -15.22 14.21
C THR A 311 -1.83 -16.01 13.22
N GLY A 312 -2.01 -15.78 11.93
CA GLY A 312 -1.33 -16.57 10.93
C GLY A 312 -1.26 -15.92 9.57
N ILE A 313 -0.56 -16.61 8.69
CA ILE A 313 -0.61 -16.38 7.26
C ILE A 313 -1.38 -17.54 6.65
N GLU A 314 -2.40 -17.21 5.88
CA GLU A 314 -3.27 -18.16 5.20
C GLU A 314 -3.22 -17.95 3.69
N MET A 315 -3.60 -18.97 2.95
CA MET A 315 -3.58 -18.94 1.50
C MET A 315 -4.65 -19.83 0.87
N VAL A 316 -5.20 -19.39 -0.26
CA VAL A 316 -5.93 -20.24 -1.21
C VAL A 316 -5.28 -20.22 -2.58
N LYS A 317 -5.61 -21.21 -3.40
CA LYS A 317 -5.23 -21.24 -4.81
C LYS A 317 -6.41 -21.53 -5.73
N SER A 318 -6.29 -21.09 -6.97
CA SER A 318 -7.19 -21.40 -8.07
C SER A 318 -6.40 -21.90 -9.27
N THR A 319 -6.82 -23.02 -9.86
CA THR A 319 -6.21 -23.62 -11.06
C THR A 319 -7.11 -23.48 -12.30
N ASP A 320 -8.18 -22.70 -12.18
CA ASP A 320 -9.19 -22.45 -13.22
C ASP A 320 -9.45 -20.94 -13.40
N CYS A 321 -8.36 -20.18 -13.28
CA CYS A 321 -8.30 -18.75 -13.56
C CYS A 321 -9.21 -17.91 -12.66
N GLY A 322 -9.38 -18.35 -11.42
CA GLY A 322 -10.18 -17.70 -10.39
C GLY A 322 -11.67 -18.06 -10.43
N ALA A 323 -12.07 -19.14 -11.12
CA ALA A 323 -13.46 -19.56 -11.15
C ALA A 323 -13.85 -20.32 -9.87
N THR A 324 -12.93 -21.15 -9.36
CA THR A 324 -13.07 -21.86 -8.08
C THR A 324 -11.78 -21.76 -7.26
N TRP A 325 -11.91 -21.98 -5.96
CA TRP A 325 -10.84 -21.81 -4.99
C TRP A 325 -10.69 -23.07 -4.13
N SER A 326 -9.46 -23.38 -3.74
CA SER A 326 -9.17 -24.44 -2.79
C SER A 326 -9.75 -24.12 -1.41
N ASN A 327 -9.74 -25.12 -0.51
CA ASN A 327 -9.81 -24.83 0.92
C ASN A 327 -8.61 -23.97 1.33
N ILE A 328 -8.77 -23.23 2.41
CA ILE A 328 -7.71 -22.44 3.03
C ILE A 328 -6.60 -23.37 3.52
N ASN A 329 -5.36 -22.99 3.24
CA ASN A 329 -4.16 -23.63 3.76
C ASN A 329 -3.43 -22.64 4.68
N VAL A 330 -3.12 -23.08 5.89
CA VAL A 330 -2.29 -22.31 6.81
C VAL A 330 -0.84 -22.40 6.35
N VAL A 331 -0.25 -21.25 6.01
CA VAL A 331 1.14 -21.10 5.59
C VAL A 331 2.06 -21.11 6.80
N SER A 332 1.69 -20.33 7.82
CA SER A 332 2.41 -20.27 9.10
C SER A 332 1.49 -19.71 10.17
N THR A 333 1.65 -20.16 11.40
CA THR A 333 1.23 -19.37 12.57
C THR A 333 2.25 -18.26 12.78
N ILE A 334 1.81 -17.11 13.25
CA ILE A 334 2.68 -15.98 13.62
C ILE A 334 2.43 -15.63 15.08
N THR A 335 3.42 -15.00 15.71
CA THR A 335 3.20 -14.27 16.96
C THR A 335 3.05 -12.81 16.60
N GLN A 336 1.85 -12.27 16.85
CA GLN A 336 1.52 -10.89 16.49
C GLN A 336 2.51 -9.90 17.07
N ILE A 337 3.01 -9.03 16.21
CA ILE A 337 3.93 -7.96 16.58
C ILE A 337 3.19 -6.84 17.30
N GLN A 338 3.60 -6.55 18.54
CA GLN A 338 2.99 -5.46 19.31
C GLN A 338 3.86 -4.97 20.46
N ASP A 339 3.66 -3.70 20.81
CA ASP A 339 3.97 -3.12 22.11
C ASP A 339 2.64 -2.83 22.84
N PRO A 340 2.41 -3.27 24.09
CA PRO A 340 1.10 -3.16 24.75
C PRO A 340 0.65 -1.74 25.01
N GLU A 341 1.59 -0.87 25.40
CA GLU A 341 1.28 0.51 25.72
C GLU A 341 0.87 1.24 24.45
N ALA A 342 1.68 1.11 23.39
CA ALA A 342 1.34 1.66 22.07
C ALA A 342 0.04 1.07 21.53
N THR A 343 -0.14 -0.25 21.61
CA THR A 343 -1.32 -0.96 21.11
C THR A 343 -2.58 -0.54 21.85
N PHE A 344 -2.53 -0.45 23.18
CA PHE A 344 -3.64 0.03 24.00
C PHE A 344 -4.01 1.47 23.64
N GLU A 345 -3.03 2.34 23.43
CA GLU A 345 -3.28 3.74 23.05
C GLU A 345 -3.80 3.89 21.61
N CYS A 346 -3.34 3.06 20.68
CA CYS A 346 -3.78 3.07 19.28
C CYS A 346 -5.12 2.36 19.07
N GLY A 347 -5.48 1.42 19.96
CA GLY A 347 -6.64 0.54 19.79
C GLY A 347 -6.46 -0.53 18.70
N ILE A 348 -5.25 -0.67 18.17
CA ILE A 348 -4.83 -1.59 17.11
C ILE A 348 -3.36 -1.97 17.33
N PRO A 349 -2.88 -3.13 16.82
CA PRO A 349 -1.49 -3.53 16.96
C PRO A 349 -0.52 -2.43 16.51
N ALA A 350 0.39 -2.08 17.40
CA ALA A 350 1.35 -1.01 17.19
C ALA A 350 2.67 -1.28 17.92
N LEU A 351 3.77 -0.87 17.29
CA LEU A 351 5.10 -0.82 17.88
C LEU A 351 5.30 0.47 18.70
N LYS A 352 6.36 0.49 19.52
CA LYS A 352 6.82 1.68 20.25
C LYS A 352 6.87 2.90 19.32
N GLY A 353 6.38 4.03 19.82
CA GLY A 353 6.22 5.25 19.02
C GLY A 353 4.90 5.33 18.25
N LYS A 354 3.92 4.46 18.57
CA LYS A 354 2.58 4.45 17.96
C LYS A 354 2.61 4.17 16.46
N ILE A 355 3.53 3.29 16.07
CA ILE A 355 3.68 2.87 14.67
C ILE A 355 2.76 1.68 14.47
N ARG A 356 1.67 1.88 13.72
CA ARG A 356 0.79 0.77 13.32
C ARG A 356 1.60 -0.27 12.57
N VAL A 357 1.39 -1.53 12.91
CA VAL A 357 2.00 -2.69 12.26
C VAL A 357 0.90 -3.62 11.76
N ASN A 358 1.16 -4.30 10.65
CA ASN A 358 0.39 -5.46 10.21
C ASN A 358 1.41 -6.50 9.74
N ASP A 359 1.05 -7.77 9.77
CA ASP A 359 1.94 -8.88 9.47
C ASP A 359 1.73 -9.43 8.04
N TYR A 360 1.36 -8.53 7.10
CA TYR A 360 0.98 -8.90 5.73
C TYR A 360 2.06 -9.71 4.99
N PRO A 361 1.65 -10.79 4.28
CA PRO A 361 2.59 -11.63 3.57
C PRO A 361 3.00 -11.02 2.23
N PHE A 362 4.23 -11.33 1.82
CA PHE A 362 4.68 -11.22 0.44
C PHE A 362 4.94 -12.61 -0.13
N LEU A 363 4.24 -12.94 -1.21
CA LEU A 363 4.35 -14.22 -1.91
C LEU A 363 5.26 -14.09 -3.15
N GLY A 364 6.20 -15.02 -3.26
CA GLY A 364 7.00 -15.28 -4.45
C GLY A 364 6.77 -16.71 -4.96
N ILE A 365 6.92 -16.90 -6.27
CA ILE A 365 6.78 -18.18 -6.95
C ILE A 365 8.01 -18.39 -7.83
N ASN A 366 8.58 -19.60 -7.83
CA ASN A 366 9.67 -19.90 -8.74
C ASN A 366 9.15 -19.88 -10.19
N PRO A 367 9.67 -19.00 -11.06
CA PRO A 367 9.19 -18.91 -12.46
C PRO A 367 9.50 -20.17 -13.29
N ALA A 368 10.41 -21.03 -12.84
CA ALA A 368 10.74 -22.29 -13.50
C ALA A 368 9.99 -23.50 -12.93
N ASP A 369 9.33 -23.35 -11.77
CA ASP A 369 8.67 -24.44 -11.07
C ASP A 369 7.49 -23.91 -10.23
N SER A 370 6.28 -24.05 -10.77
CA SER A 370 5.05 -23.55 -10.14
C SER A 370 4.72 -24.23 -8.80
N SER A 371 5.36 -25.34 -8.45
CA SER A 371 5.18 -25.98 -7.14
C SER A 371 6.02 -25.33 -6.04
N GLN A 372 7.00 -24.48 -6.38
CA GLN A 372 7.88 -23.84 -5.41
C GLN A 372 7.41 -22.43 -5.07
N LEU A 373 6.91 -22.28 -3.85
CA LEU A 373 6.39 -21.03 -3.30
C LEU A 373 7.26 -20.55 -2.15
N TYR A 374 7.30 -19.23 -1.97
CA TYR A 374 8.10 -18.56 -0.96
C TYR A 374 7.25 -17.46 -0.33
N VAL A 375 7.10 -17.47 0.99
CA VAL A 375 6.35 -16.44 1.70
C VAL A 375 7.27 -15.79 2.72
N VAL A 376 7.30 -14.46 2.68
CA VAL A 376 7.99 -13.62 3.65
C VAL A 376 6.94 -12.84 4.44
N PHE A 377 7.08 -12.79 5.74
CA PHE A 377 6.18 -12.10 6.66
C PHE A 377 6.97 -11.61 7.88
N ASN A 378 6.37 -10.76 8.70
CA ASN A 378 6.93 -10.36 9.97
C ASN A 378 6.24 -11.08 11.13
N SER A 379 6.99 -11.40 12.18
CA SER A 379 6.49 -12.01 13.41
C SER A 379 7.35 -11.55 14.59
N ASP A 380 6.78 -11.60 15.79
CA ASP A 380 7.55 -11.50 17.02
C ASP A 380 8.40 -12.80 17.17
N PRO A 381 9.74 -12.70 17.26
CA PRO A 381 10.66 -13.82 17.36
C PRO A 381 10.74 -14.48 18.74
N ASP A 382 10.39 -13.74 19.80
CA ASP A 382 10.62 -14.18 21.17
C ASP A 382 9.44 -15.04 21.66
N GLY A 383 8.34 -15.03 20.92
CA GLY A 383 7.15 -15.84 21.19
C GLY A 383 6.41 -15.42 22.46
N ASP A 384 6.90 -14.37 23.13
CA ASP A 384 6.23 -13.67 24.19
C ASP A 384 5.95 -12.22 23.77
N ILE A 385 4.67 -11.88 23.82
CA ILE A 385 4.27 -10.48 23.76
C ILE A 385 5.01 -9.79 24.92
N ASN A 386 5.90 -8.82 24.62
CA ASN A 386 6.46 -7.76 25.52
C ASN A 386 7.93 -7.82 25.92
N VAL A 387 8.72 -8.76 25.43
CA VAL A 387 10.14 -8.86 25.80
C VAL A 387 11.00 -8.92 24.55
N GLY A 388 12.20 -8.36 24.64
CA GLY A 388 13.22 -8.52 23.61
C GLY A 388 12.93 -7.78 22.31
N ASP A 389 13.07 -8.50 21.20
CA ASP A 389 12.99 -7.99 19.85
C ASP A 389 11.55 -8.07 19.37
N HIS A 390 10.90 -6.92 19.12
CA HIS A 390 9.46 -6.91 18.87
C HIS A 390 9.09 -7.39 17.46
N SER A 391 10.03 -7.48 16.51
CA SER A 391 9.72 -7.83 15.11
C SER A 391 10.94 -8.26 14.33
N ASP A 392 10.85 -9.44 13.73
CA ASP A 392 11.75 -9.89 12.68
C ASP A 392 11.02 -10.26 11.39
N VAL A 393 11.81 -10.37 10.33
CA VAL A 393 11.37 -10.94 9.06
C VAL A 393 11.59 -12.45 9.07
N PHE A 394 10.54 -13.18 8.74
CA PHE A 394 10.55 -14.62 8.61
C PHE A 394 10.28 -15.03 7.17
N PHE A 395 10.79 -16.21 6.83
CA PHE A 395 10.64 -16.83 5.52
C PHE A 395 10.19 -18.28 5.68
N THR A 396 9.21 -18.69 4.87
CA THR A 396 8.84 -20.10 4.70
C THR A 396 8.69 -20.43 3.23
N LYS A 397 8.82 -21.73 2.89
CA LYS A 397 8.69 -22.22 1.52
C LYS A 397 7.82 -23.46 1.44
N SER A 398 7.21 -23.63 0.28
CA SER A 398 6.52 -24.85 -0.14
C SER A 398 7.22 -25.41 -1.38
N THR A 399 7.22 -26.73 -1.53
CA THR A 399 7.73 -27.43 -2.73
C THR A 399 6.65 -28.26 -3.43
N ASP A 400 5.41 -28.19 -2.97
CA ASP A 400 4.26 -28.98 -3.45
C ASP A 400 3.05 -28.10 -3.84
N GLY A 401 3.31 -26.85 -4.22
CA GLY A 401 2.29 -25.92 -4.66
C GLY A 401 1.38 -25.46 -3.53
N GLY A 402 1.96 -25.29 -2.33
CA GLY A 402 1.31 -24.71 -1.15
C GLY A 402 0.50 -25.68 -0.31
N SER A 403 0.65 -26.98 -0.51
CA SER A 403 -0.02 -28.01 0.29
C SER A 403 0.68 -28.25 1.63
N THR A 404 2.00 -28.12 1.67
CA THR A 404 2.80 -28.12 2.90
C THR A 404 3.85 -27.01 2.88
N TRP A 405 4.26 -26.60 4.08
CA TRP A 405 5.20 -25.50 4.31
C TRP A 405 6.31 -25.93 5.28
N SER A 406 7.52 -25.41 5.05
CA SER A 406 8.63 -25.58 5.99
C SER A 406 8.37 -24.81 7.30
N ALA A 407 9.09 -25.18 8.36
CA ALA A 407 9.18 -24.31 9.53
C ALA A 407 9.76 -22.93 9.12
N PRO A 408 9.21 -21.81 9.65
CA PRO A 408 9.74 -20.48 9.36
C PRO A 408 11.20 -20.33 9.78
N LEU A 409 11.97 -19.61 8.97
CA LEU A 409 13.35 -19.22 9.22
C LEU A 409 13.41 -17.71 9.42
N ARG A 410 14.14 -17.26 10.44
CA ARG A 410 14.49 -15.86 10.72
C ARG A 410 15.69 -15.42 9.89
#